data_AF-A0A938PKE7-F1
#
_entry.id   AF-A0A938PKE7-F1
#
_cell.length_a   1.000
_cell.length_b   1.000
_cell.length_c   1.000
_cell.angle_alpha   90.00
_cell.angle_beta   90.00
_cell.angle_gamma   90.00
#
_symmetry.space_group_name_H-M   'P 1'
#
loop_
_entity.id
_entity.type
_entity.pdbx_description
1 polymer ?
#
loop_
_entity_poly.entity_id
_entity_poly.type
_entity_poly.pdbx_seq_one_letter_code
_entity_poly.pdbx_strand_id
1 'polypeptide(L)'
;KFDQLGINIACMCGDGSVGWNEFAPYDRIIVTAAAPEVPRSLLKQLKVGGILVIPVGSRSTQIMYVVLREDEENYATTKIPAFQFVPLIGMNGWKED
;
A
#
# COMPACT_ATOMS: atom_id res chain seq x y z
N LYS A 1 23.32 3.58 8.59
CA LYS A 1 22.43 4.41 9.47
C LYS A 1 21.39 3.53 10.17
N PHE A 2 20.72 2.62 9.47
CA PHE A 2 19.81 1.64 10.11
C PHE A 2 20.56 0.52 10.86
N ASP A 3 21.69 0.03 10.32
CA ASP A 3 22.51 -0.99 11.02
C ASP A 3 23.05 -0.51 12.37
N GLN A 4 23.34 0.80 12.49
CA GLN A 4 23.76 1.43 13.74
C GLN A 4 22.66 1.41 14.81
N LEU A 5 21.40 1.31 14.40
CA LEU A 5 20.24 1.15 15.27
C LEU A 5 19.86 -0.33 15.47
N GLY A 6 20.58 -1.27 14.85
CA GLY A 6 20.27 -2.70 14.91
C GLY A 6 18.95 -3.09 14.23
N ILE A 7 18.46 -2.27 13.28
CA ILE A 7 17.20 -2.51 12.56
C ILE A 7 17.45 -2.90 11.10
N ASN A 8 16.80 -3.98 10.67
CA ASN A 8 16.92 -4.50 9.31
C ASN A 8 15.92 -3.78 8.39
N ILE A 9 16.36 -2.69 7.75
CA ILE A 9 15.54 -1.87 6.86
C ILE A 9 16.28 -1.67 5.54
N ALA A 10 15.63 -2.05 4.44
CA ALA A 10 15.98 -1.59 3.11
C ALA A 10 15.13 -0.35 2.76
N CYS A 11 15.75 0.68 2.20
CA CYS A 11 15.07 1.90 1.77
C CYS A 11 15.35 2.21 0.30
N MET A 12 14.34 2.71 -0.40
CA MET A 12 14.44 3.14 -1.80
C MET A 12 13.75 4.49 -1.95
N CYS A 13 14.34 5.36 -2.78
CA CYS A 13 13.67 6.56 -3.27
C CYS A 13 13.03 6.22 -4.62
N GLY A 14 11.71 6.26 -4.70
CA GLY A 14 10.96 5.90 -5.90
C GLY A 14 9.46 6.02 -5.70
N ASP A 15 8.70 5.67 -6.73
CA ASP A 15 7.24 5.71 -6.71
C ASP A 15 6.66 4.51 -5.94
N GLY A 16 6.24 4.74 -4.70
CA GLY A 16 5.63 3.70 -3.87
C GLY A 16 4.30 3.16 -4.42
N SER A 17 3.61 3.88 -5.32
CA SER A 17 2.35 3.40 -5.91
C SER A 17 2.55 2.20 -6.84
N VAL A 18 3.76 2.02 -7.41
CA VAL A 18 4.10 0.84 -8.21
C VAL A 18 4.69 -0.31 -7.39
N GLY A 19 4.92 -0.11 -6.08
CA GLY A 19 5.55 -1.07 -5.18
C GLY A 19 7.04 -1.27 -5.48
N TRP A 20 7.60 -2.40 -5.04
CA TRP A 20 9.01 -2.73 -5.24
C TRP A 20 9.18 -4.21 -5.60
N ASN A 21 9.05 -4.49 -6.89
CA ASN A 21 8.99 -5.86 -7.44
C ASN A 21 10.19 -6.75 -7.05
N GLU A 22 11.38 -6.18 -6.86
CA GLU A 22 12.60 -6.93 -6.54
C GLU A 22 12.51 -7.70 -5.21
N PHE A 23 11.72 -7.20 -4.25
CA PHE A 23 11.48 -7.85 -2.96
C PHE A 23 10.09 -8.50 -2.86
N ALA A 24 9.29 -8.41 -3.93
CA ALA A 24 8.03 -9.12 -3.99
C ALA A 24 8.27 -10.65 -4.08
N PRO A 25 7.34 -11.48 -3.59
CA PRO A 25 6.07 -11.09 -3.01
C PRO A 25 6.16 -10.79 -1.50
N TYR A 26 5.30 -9.89 -1.02
CA TYR A 26 5.25 -9.46 0.37
C TYR A 26 4.19 -10.22 1.17
N ASP A 27 4.50 -10.56 2.42
CA ASP A 27 3.50 -11.04 3.38
C ASP A 27 2.54 -9.91 3.78
N ARG A 28 3.06 -8.68 3.94
CA ARG A 28 2.29 -7.52 4.35
C ARG A 28 2.75 -6.28 3.58
N ILE A 29 1.80 -5.45 3.19
CA ILE A 29 2.07 -4.12 2.61
C ILE A 29 1.28 -3.11 3.45
N ILE A 30 1.95 -2.05 3.88
CA ILE A 30 1.32 -0.92 4.55
C ILE A 30 1.60 0.35 3.75
N VAL A 31 0.55 1.09 3.44
CA VAL A 31 0.63 2.35 2.72
C VAL A 31 0.16 3.46 3.66
N THR A 32 1.04 4.43 3.92
CA THR A 32 0.79 5.53 4.86
C THR A 32 0.47 6.84 4.13
N ALA A 33 -0.08 6.73 2.92
CA ALA A 33 -0.55 7.85 2.09
C ALA A 33 -1.83 7.44 1.35
N ALA A 34 -2.78 8.37 1.24
CA ALA A 34 -4.11 8.16 0.68
C ALA A 34 -4.06 7.97 -0.84
N ALA A 35 -4.55 6.85 -1.34
CA ALA A 35 -4.71 6.60 -2.77
C ALA A 35 -6.16 6.86 -3.23
N PRO A 36 -6.39 7.25 -4.50
CA PRO A 36 -7.75 7.40 -5.04
C PRO A 36 -8.47 6.04 -5.13
N GLU A 37 -7.71 4.97 -5.38
CA GLU A 37 -8.14 3.57 -5.40
C GLU A 37 -6.99 2.67 -4.93
N VAL A 38 -7.26 1.39 -4.63
CA VAL A 38 -6.22 0.43 -4.26
C VAL A 38 -5.33 0.14 -5.50
N PRO A 39 -4.01 0.43 -5.47
CA PRO A 39 -3.15 0.18 -6.62
C PRO A 39 -3.03 -1.32 -6.95
N ARG A 40 -3.37 -1.71 -8.18
CA ARG A 40 -3.27 -3.12 -8.64
C ARG A 40 -1.85 -3.67 -8.58
N SER A 41 -0.84 -2.82 -8.75
CA SER A 41 0.58 -3.16 -8.57
C SER A 41 0.85 -3.75 -7.19
N LEU A 42 0.32 -3.12 -6.14
CA LEU A 42 0.52 -3.56 -4.76
C LEU A 42 -0.22 -4.87 -4.47
N LEU A 43 -1.44 -5.04 -5.00
CA LEU A 43 -2.18 -6.31 -4.89
C LEU A 43 -1.43 -7.48 -5.52
N LYS A 44 -0.85 -7.28 -6.71
CA LYS A 44 -0.08 -8.32 -7.42
C LYS A 44 1.20 -8.72 -6.68
N GLN A 45 1.82 -7.80 -5.96
CA GLN A 45 3.02 -8.05 -5.17
C GLN A 45 2.71 -8.67 -3.80
N LEU A 46 1.43 -8.84 -3.43
CA LEU A 46 1.05 -9.45 -2.16
C LEU A 46 0.99 -10.98 -2.30
N LYS A 47 1.53 -11.74 -1.34
CA LYS A 47 1.37 -13.21 -1.31
C LYS A 47 -0.09 -13.60 -1.12
N VAL A 48 -0.47 -14.80 -1.54
CA VAL A 48 -1.71 -15.45 -1.06
C VAL A 48 -1.63 -15.58 0.47
N GLY A 49 -2.69 -15.19 1.19
CA GLY A 49 -2.70 -15.01 2.64
C GLY A 49 -2.02 -13.72 3.13
N GLY A 50 -1.54 -12.88 2.22
CA GLY A 50 -0.95 -11.58 2.53
C GLY A 50 -2.02 -10.51 2.79
N ILE A 51 -1.63 -9.45 3.50
CA ILE A 51 -2.53 -8.34 3.85
C ILE A 51 -1.95 -7.00 3.37
N LEU A 52 -2.78 -6.22 2.67
CA LEU A 52 -2.52 -4.83 2.32
C LEU A 52 -3.38 -3.91 3.21
N VAL A 53 -2.76 -2.91 3.83
CA VAL A 53 -3.44 -1.84 4.57
C VAL A 53 -3.18 -0.51 3.87
N ILE A 54 -4.24 0.17 3.44
CA ILE A 54 -4.13 1.40 2.65
C ILE A 54 -5.33 2.34 2.88
N PRO A 55 -5.11 3.64 3.12
CA PRO A 55 -6.18 4.63 3.11
C PRO A 55 -6.63 4.92 1.68
N VAL A 56 -7.93 4.79 1.42
CA VAL A 56 -8.54 5.00 0.10
C VAL A 56 -9.72 5.96 0.21
N GLY A 57 -9.78 6.94 -0.68
CA GLY A 57 -10.88 7.89 -0.73
C GLY A 57 -10.48 9.20 -1.39
N SER A 58 -11.22 10.26 -1.08
CA SER A 58 -10.88 11.61 -1.57
C SER A 58 -9.69 12.18 -0.80
N ARG A 59 -9.19 13.35 -1.23
CA ARG A 59 -8.14 14.08 -0.50
C ARG A 59 -8.55 14.55 0.89
N SER A 60 -9.85 14.70 1.16
CA SER A 60 -10.37 15.20 2.45
C SER A 60 -10.90 14.10 3.36
N THR A 61 -11.36 12.97 2.81
CA THR A 61 -11.95 11.88 3.60
C THR A 61 -11.57 10.53 3.02
N GLN A 62 -10.99 9.66 3.83
CA GLN A 62 -10.65 8.29 3.44
C GLN A 62 -11.24 7.24 4.38
N ILE A 63 -11.33 6.04 3.84
CA ILE A 63 -11.63 4.81 4.54
C ILE A 63 -10.33 3.99 4.52
N MET A 64 -9.94 3.42 5.66
CA MET A 64 -8.85 2.47 5.70
C MET A 64 -9.32 1.13 5.16
N TYR A 65 -8.69 0.66 4.09
CA TYR A 65 -8.94 -0.64 3.49
C TYR A 65 -7.92 -1.62 4.07
N VAL A 66 -8.42 -2.74 4.59
CA VAL A 66 -7.62 -3.91 4.96
C VAL A 66 -7.99 -5.01 3.98
N VAL A 67 -7.11 -5.28 3.03
CA VAL A 67 -7.31 -6.23 1.93
C VAL A 67 -6.53 -7.50 2.22
N LEU A 68 -7.22 -8.63 2.34
CA LEU A 68 -6.64 -9.97 2.41
C LEU A 68 -6.66 -10.57 1.00
N ARG A 69 -5.51 -11.04 0.50
CA ARG A 69 -5.46 -11.85 -0.72
C ARG A 69 -5.81 -13.29 -0.36
N GLU A 70 -7.00 -13.74 -0.74
CA GLU A 70 -7.51 -15.07 -0.36
C GLU A 70 -6.89 -16.16 -1.23
N ASP A 71 -6.74 -15.89 -2.54
CA ASP A 71 -6.12 -16.79 -3.51
C ASP A 71 -5.50 -15.99 -4.68
N GLU A 72 -5.27 -16.65 -5.82
CA GLU A 72 -4.65 -16.01 -6.98
C GLU A 72 -5.50 -14.88 -7.58
N GLU A 73 -6.83 -15.00 -7.50
CA GLU A 73 -7.81 -14.12 -8.16
C GLU A 73 -8.67 -13.31 -7.18
N ASN A 74 -8.88 -13.80 -5.96
CA ASN A 74 -9.82 -13.26 -4.99
C ASN A 74 -9.17 -12.46 -3.86
N TYR A 75 -9.88 -11.40 -3.45
CA TYR A 75 -9.47 -10.51 -2.38
C TYR A 75 -10.67 -10.15 -1.50
N ALA A 76 -10.55 -10.38 -0.19
CA ALA A 76 -11.51 -9.91 0.80
C ALA A 76 -11.09 -8.52 1.31
N THR A 77 -12.04 -7.61 1.47
CA THR A 77 -11.77 -6.23 1.93
C THR A 77 -12.60 -5.88 3.15
N THR A 78 -11.93 -5.53 4.25
CA THR A 78 -12.53 -4.88 5.41
C THR A 78 -12.34 -3.37 5.32
N LYS A 79 -13.38 -2.60 5.66
CA LYS A 79 -13.39 -1.13 5.54
C LYS A 79 -13.58 -0.49 6.91
N ILE A 80 -12.66 0.39 7.29
CA ILE A 80 -12.71 1.12 8.56
C ILE A 80 -12.83 2.62 8.24
N PRO A 81 -13.92 3.29 8.64
CA PRO A 81 -14.19 4.67 8.21
C PRO A 81 -13.32 5.71 8.96
N ALA A 82 -13.42 6.96 8.52
CA ALA A 82 -12.92 8.16 9.20
C ALA A 82 -11.38 8.26 9.37
N PHE A 83 -10.66 8.25 8.24
CA PHE A 83 -9.22 8.53 8.20
C PHE A 83 -8.90 9.74 7.31
N GLN A 84 -7.77 10.39 7.60
CA GLN A 84 -7.23 11.49 6.81
C GLN A 84 -5.69 11.41 6.74
N PHE A 85 -5.15 11.16 5.56
CA PHE A 85 -3.73 11.04 5.22
C PHE A 85 -3.38 11.97 4.05
N VAL A 86 -2.08 12.26 3.92
CA VAL A 86 -1.51 12.94 2.75
C VAL A 86 -1.68 12.10 1.47
N PRO A 87 -1.75 12.70 0.27
CA PRO A 87 -1.96 11.95 -0.97
C PRO A 87 -0.75 11.08 -1.34
N LEU A 88 -1.03 9.85 -1.80
CA LEU A 88 -0.07 9.01 -2.50
C LEU A 88 0.06 9.50 -3.94
N ILE A 89 1.10 10.27 -4.23
CA ILE A 89 1.38 10.80 -5.56
C ILE A 89 2.19 9.77 -6.35
N GLY A 90 1.78 9.46 -7.59
CA GLY A 90 2.52 8.50 -8.42
C GLY A 90 1.78 8.03 -9.68
N MET A 91 2.41 7.10 -10.39
CA MET A 91 1.89 6.46 -11.60
C MET A 91 0.53 5.81 -11.35
N ASN A 92 0.41 5.04 -10.25
CA ASN A 92 -0.81 4.36 -9.82
C ASN A 92 -1.45 5.04 -8.59
N GLY A 93 -1.14 6.32 -8.37
CA GLY A 93 -1.69 7.16 -7.30
C GLY A 93 -2.36 8.41 -7.85
N TRP A 94 -2.41 9.46 -7.04
CA TRP A 94 -2.81 10.80 -7.48
C TRP A 94 -1.79 11.37 -8.48
N LYS A 95 -2.26 12.21 -9.40
CA LYS A 95 -1.40 13.06 -10.22
C LYS A 95 -1.02 14.32 -9.44
N GLU A 96 0.17 14.82 -9.70
CA GLU A 96 0.56 16.16 -9.25
C GLU A 96 -0.38 17.18 -9.89
N ASP A 97 -0.75 18.18 -9.09
CA ASP A 97 -1.56 19.31 -9.55
C ASP A 97 -0.70 20.30 -10.34
#